data_AF-A0ABD3QWI5-F1
#
_entry.id   AF-A0ABD3QWI5-F1
#
_cell.length_a   1.000
_cell.length_b   1.000
_cell.length_c   1.000
_cell.angle_alpha   90.00
_cell.angle_beta   90.00
_cell.angle_gamma   90.00
#
_symmetry.space_group_name_H-M   'P 1'
#
loop_
_entity.id
_entity.type
_entity.pdbx_description
1 polymer ?
#
loop_
_entity_poly.entity_id
_entity_poly.type
_entity_poly.pdbx_seq_one_letter_code
_entity_poly.pdbx_strand_id
1 'polypeptide(L)'
;MQSLSGHTYCEILWGSIPSGTLTVSWNGTGGVCPTNPGFYNVTEDDVRAIHGDDAQIIIWNGVRQWMLDEFQEQKDTSVTPSDDIIYTYGAMFSDGGGFEMRKQATLPITSSVPYKENQVTRNVTAVWKEGSTVYELVAPNCQRIYTMQSFMIGRPGDWYVYGGDGSLPYLFVNGNISLPDGWIYRNRTLEADLVIKGVNGTSAVLQDDLRNSYSGHDMPLDASICPHTAGQQSTDEESDISGSTSVAGKMVNSIITSIVIVLMFFFL
;
A
#
# COMPACT_ATOMS: atom_id res chain seq x y z
N MET A 1 -7.69 -9.26 20.42
CA MET A 1 -6.46 -8.47 20.19
C MET A 1 -6.84 -6.99 20.35
N GLN A 2 -5.92 -6.11 20.76
CA GLN A 2 -6.20 -4.66 20.70
C GLN A 2 -6.17 -4.22 19.23
N SER A 3 -7.06 -3.30 18.85
CA SER A 3 -7.04 -2.73 17.49
C SER A 3 -5.71 -2.02 17.25
N LEU A 4 -5.14 -2.18 16.05
CA LEU A 4 -4.00 -1.43 15.57
C LEU A 4 -4.37 0.03 15.26
N SER A 5 -5.65 0.36 15.08
CA SER A 5 -6.09 1.68 14.66
C SER A 5 -5.60 2.76 15.63
N GLY A 6 -4.95 3.79 15.10
CA GLY A 6 -4.32 4.85 15.89
C GLY A 6 -2.93 4.52 16.47
N HIS A 7 -2.48 3.27 16.46
CA HIS A 7 -1.11 2.92 16.87
C HIS A 7 -0.08 3.36 15.84
N THR A 8 1.08 3.82 16.32
CA THR A 8 2.20 4.24 15.45
C THR A 8 3.16 3.09 15.14
N TYR A 9 3.83 3.18 14.00
CA TYR A 9 4.86 2.25 13.54
C TYR A 9 5.86 2.95 12.60
N CYS A 10 7.01 2.33 12.34
CA CYS A 10 8.04 2.94 11.49
C CYS A 10 8.77 1.90 10.64
N GLU A 11 9.23 2.36 9.48
CA GLU A 11 9.58 1.47 8.37
C GLU A 11 10.85 1.95 7.65
N ILE A 12 11.77 1.01 7.40
CA ILE A 12 12.96 1.17 6.57
C ILE A 12 12.84 0.20 5.40
N LEU A 13 12.89 0.72 4.19
CA LEU A 13 13.07 -0.05 2.97
C LEU A 13 14.56 -0.06 2.67
N TRP A 14 15.11 -1.25 2.37
CA TRP A 14 16.49 -1.39 1.93
C TRP A 14 16.55 -2.39 0.77
N GLY A 15 17.52 -2.25 -0.14
CA GLY A 15 17.71 -3.19 -1.24
C GLY A 15 18.81 -2.79 -2.20
N SER A 16 19.07 -3.67 -3.19
CA SER A 16 20.17 -3.52 -4.13
C SER A 16 19.69 -3.56 -5.58
N ILE A 17 20.29 -2.73 -6.44
CA ILE A 17 19.94 -2.70 -7.88
C ILE A 17 20.10 -4.09 -8.53
N PRO A 18 21.16 -4.89 -8.25
CA PRO A 18 21.28 -6.25 -8.76
C PRO A 18 20.12 -7.19 -8.39
N SER A 19 19.50 -7.01 -7.21
CA SER A 19 18.33 -7.81 -6.80
C SER A 19 17.03 -7.40 -7.50
N GLY A 20 16.96 -6.16 -8.01
CA GLY A 20 15.72 -5.58 -8.56
C GLY A 20 14.60 -5.36 -7.54
N THR A 21 14.85 -5.56 -6.24
CA THR A 21 13.82 -5.51 -5.18
C THR A 21 14.26 -4.68 -3.97
N LEU A 22 13.27 -4.09 -3.29
CA LEU A 22 13.39 -3.56 -1.95
C LEU A 22 12.78 -4.57 -0.97
N THR A 23 13.45 -4.77 0.15
CA THR A 23 12.91 -5.43 1.34
C THR A 23 12.35 -4.38 2.30
N VAL A 24 11.12 -4.59 2.74
CA VAL A 24 10.46 -3.80 3.79
C VAL A 24 10.78 -4.41 5.15
N SER A 25 11.41 -3.61 6.00
CA SER A 25 11.52 -3.88 7.44
C SER A 25 10.72 -2.83 8.19
N TRP A 26 9.80 -3.23 9.07
CA TRP A 26 9.12 -2.30 9.98
C TRP A 26 9.19 -2.77 11.43
N ASN A 27 9.31 -1.82 12.35
CA ASN A 27 8.96 -2.11 13.73
C ASN A 27 7.45 -1.99 13.83
N GLY A 28 6.79 -3.14 13.94
CA GLY A 28 5.47 -3.19 14.51
C GLY A 28 4.81 -4.56 14.43
N THR A 29 4.49 -5.08 15.60
CA THR A 29 3.12 -5.51 15.91
C THR A 29 2.95 -5.27 17.41
N GLY A 30 2.87 -3.99 17.80
CA GLY A 30 2.84 -3.55 19.21
C GLY A 30 4.05 -2.72 19.70
N GLY A 31 5.02 -2.39 18.84
CA GLY A 31 6.14 -1.50 19.19
C GLY A 31 5.84 -0.05 18.83
N VAL A 32 6.06 0.87 19.78
CA VAL A 32 6.01 2.32 19.53
C VAL A 32 7.32 2.75 18.90
N CYS A 33 7.27 3.60 17.86
CA CYS A 33 8.49 4.21 17.30
C CYS A 33 9.28 4.95 18.37
N PRO A 34 10.57 4.61 18.58
CA PRO A 34 11.41 5.33 19.52
C PRO A 34 11.44 6.82 19.16
N THR A 35 11.08 7.65 20.13
CA THR A 35 11.14 9.11 20.03
C THR A 35 12.59 9.60 20.12
N ASN A 36 12.84 10.83 19.66
CA ASN A 36 14.14 11.50 19.58
C ASN A 36 15.10 11.15 20.76
N PRO A 37 16.32 10.62 20.52
CA PRO A 37 16.99 10.43 19.22
C PRO A 37 16.32 9.37 18.35
N GLY A 38 16.02 8.20 18.91
CA GLY A 38 15.08 7.22 18.36
C GLY A 38 15.22 6.87 16.87
N PHE A 39 14.11 6.50 16.21
CA PHE A 39 14.08 6.04 14.81
C PHE A 39 14.86 6.94 13.83
N TYR A 40 14.87 8.24 14.11
CA TYR A 40 15.52 9.27 13.30
C TYR A 40 17.05 9.26 13.36
N ASN A 41 17.63 8.54 14.33
CA ASN A 41 19.07 8.38 14.49
C ASN A 41 19.60 7.03 13.95
N VAL A 42 18.76 6.21 13.32
CA VAL A 42 19.25 5.07 12.50
C VAL A 42 19.92 5.67 11.27
N THR A 43 21.23 5.48 11.14
CA THR A 43 22.02 5.95 10.00
C THR A 43 22.03 4.92 8.86
N GLU A 44 22.52 5.32 7.68
CA GLU A 44 22.75 4.34 6.60
C GLU A 44 23.79 3.29 7.00
N ASP A 45 24.79 3.67 7.80
CA ASP A 45 25.85 2.77 8.25
C ASP A 45 25.31 1.72 9.24
N ASP A 46 24.34 2.08 10.08
CA ASP A 46 23.63 1.12 10.94
C ASP A 46 22.86 0.07 10.12
N VAL A 47 22.28 0.46 8.98
CA VAL A 47 21.57 -0.45 8.07
C VAL A 47 22.56 -1.31 7.28
N ARG A 48 23.65 -0.72 6.78
CA ARG A 48 24.73 -1.43 6.07
C ARG A 48 25.54 -2.37 6.98
N ALA A 49 25.62 -2.11 8.27
CA ALA A 49 26.24 -3.03 9.23
C ALA A 49 25.50 -4.38 9.33
N ILE A 50 24.20 -4.40 9.01
CA ILE A 50 23.37 -5.61 8.99
C ILE A 50 23.32 -6.27 7.61
N HIS A 51 23.17 -5.47 6.54
CA HIS A 51 22.88 -5.98 5.18
C HIS A 51 24.03 -5.88 4.17
N GLY A 52 25.11 -5.18 4.51
CA GLY A 52 26.27 -4.99 3.63
C GLY A 52 25.91 -4.43 2.25
N ASP A 53 26.46 -5.07 1.21
CA ASP A 53 26.29 -4.69 -0.20
C ASP A 53 24.85 -4.84 -0.72
N ASP A 54 23.94 -5.45 0.04
CA ASP A 54 22.51 -5.51 -0.31
C ASP A 54 21.72 -4.26 0.11
N ALA A 55 22.29 -3.34 0.89
CA ALA A 55 21.68 -2.05 1.26
C ALA A 55 22.27 -0.87 0.47
N GLN A 56 22.20 -0.95 -0.86
CA GLN A 56 22.64 0.13 -1.77
C GLN A 56 21.63 1.28 -1.81
N ILE A 57 20.34 0.93 -1.74
CA ILE A 57 19.21 1.84 -1.63
C ILE A 57 18.68 1.71 -0.20
N ILE A 58 18.56 2.82 0.52
CA ILE A 58 17.98 2.89 1.87
C ILE A 58 16.96 4.02 1.86
N ILE A 59 15.75 3.75 2.35
CA ILE A 59 14.64 4.70 2.41
C ILE A 59 13.97 4.57 3.77
N TRP A 60 14.10 5.61 4.61
CA TRP A 60 13.23 5.78 5.77
C TRP A 60 11.82 6.11 5.28
N ASN A 61 10.95 5.11 5.23
CA ASN A 61 9.55 5.25 4.82
C ASN A 61 8.67 5.86 5.95
N GLY A 62 9.31 6.35 7.01
CA GLY A 62 8.73 7.27 7.99
C GLY A 62 8.20 6.61 9.26
N VAL A 63 7.84 7.47 10.21
CA VAL A 63 6.88 7.16 11.28
C VAL A 63 5.48 7.37 10.72
N ARG A 64 4.63 6.38 10.94
CA ARG A 64 3.29 6.24 10.38
C ARG A 64 2.31 5.85 11.48
N GLN A 65 1.02 6.04 11.22
CA GLN A 65 -0.08 5.58 12.06
C GLN A 65 -0.92 4.56 11.29
N TRP A 66 -1.33 3.48 11.94
CA TRP A 66 -2.26 2.52 11.36
C TRP A 66 -3.67 3.11 11.30
N MET A 67 -4.30 2.94 10.15
CA MET A 67 -5.69 3.33 9.89
C MET A 67 -6.64 2.13 9.79
N LEU A 68 -6.12 0.93 10.07
CA LEU A 68 -6.80 -0.36 10.06
C LEU A 68 -6.79 -0.98 11.46
N ASP A 69 -7.69 -1.93 11.69
CA ASP A 69 -7.90 -2.53 13.00
C ASP A 69 -7.04 -3.77 13.25
N GLU A 70 -6.82 -4.64 12.27
CA GLU A 70 -5.95 -5.81 12.43
C GLU A 70 -5.36 -6.30 11.11
N PHE A 71 -4.17 -6.92 11.20
CA PHE A 71 -3.66 -7.82 10.16
C PHE A 71 -3.94 -9.26 10.57
N GLN A 72 -4.53 -10.05 9.65
CA GLN A 72 -4.73 -11.48 9.81
C GLN A 72 -3.82 -12.24 8.84
N GLU A 73 -3.19 -13.34 9.27
CA GLU A 73 -2.42 -14.21 8.39
C GLU A 73 -3.29 -14.80 7.27
N GLN A 74 -2.81 -14.74 6.03
CA GLN A 74 -3.44 -15.49 4.94
C GLN A 74 -2.99 -16.95 4.97
N LYS A 75 -3.91 -17.85 5.33
CA LYS A 75 -3.64 -19.30 5.47
C LYS A 75 -3.68 -20.09 4.15
N ASP A 76 -3.92 -19.42 3.03
CA ASP A 76 -4.26 -20.03 1.74
C ASP A 76 -3.52 -19.35 0.58
N THR A 77 -2.22 -19.12 0.76
CA THR A 77 -1.33 -18.71 -0.35
C THR A 77 -0.07 -19.57 -0.38
N SER A 78 0.49 -19.76 -1.58
CA SER A 78 1.79 -20.40 -1.76
C SER A 78 2.97 -19.47 -1.40
N VAL A 79 2.70 -18.28 -0.87
CA VAL A 79 3.73 -17.40 -0.33
C VAL A 79 4.00 -17.86 1.11
N THR A 80 5.20 -18.40 1.33
CA THR A 80 5.70 -18.68 2.68
C THR A 80 5.41 -17.46 3.56
N PRO A 81 4.85 -17.63 4.78
CA PRO A 81 4.83 -16.54 5.76
C PRO A 81 6.20 -15.89 5.79
N SER A 82 6.27 -14.55 5.86
CA SER A 82 7.57 -13.88 5.96
C SER A 82 8.33 -14.54 7.12
N ASP A 83 9.47 -15.15 6.82
CA ASP A 83 10.35 -15.70 7.85
C ASP A 83 10.44 -14.65 8.96
N ASP A 84 10.29 -15.06 10.23
CA ASP A 84 10.28 -14.14 11.37
C ASP A 84 11.71 -13.61 11.64
N ILE A 85 12.17 -12.81 10.69
CA ILE A 85 13.48 -12.20 10.64
C ILE A 85 13.36 -10.85 11.31
N ILE A 86 13.94 -10.77 12.50
CA ILE A 86 14.11 -9.54 13.25
C ILE A 86 15.53 -9.05 12.98
N TYR A 87 15.63 -7.83 12.43
CA TYR A 87 16.87 -7.08 12.32
C TYR A 87 17.00 -6.16 13.53
N THR A 88 18.21 -5.94 14.02
CA THR A 88 18.50 -5.00 15.11
C THR A 88 19.42 -3.91 14.59
N TYR A 89 18.92 -2.69 14.45
CA TYR A 89 19.70 -1.57 13.89
C TYR A 89 20.32 -0.68 14.97
N GLY A 90 21.61 -0.38 14.81
CA GLY A 90 22.37 0.54 15.65
C GLY A 90 22.47 0.15 17.13
N ALA A 91 22.98 1.09 17.94
CA ALA A 91 22.99 1.03 19.40
C ALA A 91 22.35 2.32 19.93
N MET A 92 21.03 2.29 20.08
CA MET A 92 20.16 3.47 20.16
C MET A 92 19.62 3.73 21.56
N PHE A 93 19.64 2.73 22.43
CA PHE A 93 19.24 2.81 23.82
C PHE A 93 20.46 2.96 24.75
N SER A 94 20.25 3.50 25.95
CA SER A 94 21.33 3.82 26.89
C SER A 94 22.05 2.59 27.48
N ASP A 95 21.48 1.41 27.30
CA ASP A 95 22.06 0.09 27.61
C ASP A 95 22.87 -0.51 26.44
N GLY A 96 22.93 0.18 25.30
CA GLY A 96 23.55 -0.30 24.06
C GLY A 96 22.62 -1.13 23.16
N GLY A 97 21.34 -1.28 23.53
CA GLY A 97 20.35 -1.98 22.71
C GLY A 97 20.08 -1.27 21.38
N GLY A 98 19.88 -2.06 20.32
CA GLY A 98 19.49 -1.57 19.00
C GLY A 98 17.97 -1.62 18.76
N PHE A 99 17.54 -1.06 17.64
CA PHE A 99 16.13 -1.01 17.27
C PHE A 99 15.72 -2.25 16.47
N GLU A 100 14.91 -3.12 17.08
CA GLU A 100 14.36 -4.30 16.45
C GLU A 100 13.33 -3.95 15.37
N MET A 101 13.42 -4.55 14.18
CA MET A 101 12.49 -4.37 13.06
C MET A 101 12.27 -5.70 12.35
N ARG A 102 11.02 -6.03 12.03
CA ARG A 102 10.63 -7.29 11.40
C ARG A 102 10.59 -7.14 9.88
N LYS A 103 11.19 -8.08 9.14
CA LYS A 103 10.98 -8.23 7.69
C LYS A 103 9.53 -8.65 7.44
N GLN A 104 8.81 -7.93 6.57
CA GLN A 104 7.38 -8.23 6.35
C GLN A 104 6.89 -8.18 4.91
N ALA A 105 7.60 -7.50 4.01
CA ALA A 105 7.26 -7.52 2.59
C ALA A 105 8.50 -7.38 1.71
N THR A 106 8.34 -7.75 0.45
CA THR A 106 9.24 -7.34 -0.63
C THR A 106 8.42 -6.68 -1.74
N LEU A 107 9.01 -5.69 -2.39
CA LEU A 107 8.45 -4.99 -3.53
C LEU A 107 9.53 -4.78 -4.60
N PRO A 108 9.19 -4.74 -5.89
CA PRO A 108 10.15 -4.38 -6.93
C PRO A 108 10.68 -2.95 -6.73
N ILE A 109 11.92 -2.68 -7.15
CA ILE A 109 12.45 -1.31 -7.24
C ILE A 109 11.70 -0.58 -8.37
N THR A 110 10.64 0.12 -8.02
CA THR A 110 9.88 0.98 -8.93
C THR A 110 10.08 2.45 -8.54
N SER A 111 9.83 3.36 -9.49
CA SER A 111 9.64 4.76 -9.14
C SER A 111 8.35 4.89 -8.30
N SER A 112 8.50 5.36 -7.06
CA SER A 112 7.41 5.71 -6.15
C SER A 112 6.69 6.96 -6.64
N VAL A 113 5.89 6.81 -7.71
CA VAL A 113 5.05 7.88 -8.26
C VAL A 113 3.74 7.93 -7.47
N PRO A 114 3.34 9.10 -6.92
CA PRO A 114 2.03 9.26 -6.29
C PRO A 114 0.87 8.84 -7.20
N TYR A 115 -0.18 8.29 -6.62
CA TYR A 115 -1.39 7.81 -7.32
C TYR A 115 -1.16 6.66 -8.32
N LYS A 116 0.03 6.04 -8.31
CA LYS A 116 0.34 4.83 -9.08
C LYS A 116 0.29 3.60 -8.18
N GLU A 117 -0.48 2.60 -8.60
CA GLU A 117 -0.52 1.30 -7.93
C GLU A 117 0.83 0.58 -8.07
N ASN A 118 1.28 -0.02 -6.97
CA ASN A 118 2.41 -0.94 -6.88
C ASN A 118 1.91 -2.27 -6.31
N GLN A 119 2.57 -3.34 -6.70
CA GLN A 119 2.25 -4.70 -6.27
C GLN A 119 3.26 -5.12 -5.19
N VAL A 120 2.76 -5.44 -3.99
CA VAL A 120 3.56 -5.76 -2.80
C VAL A 120 3.35 -7.22 -2.42
N THR A 121 4.43 -7.99 -2.35
CA THR A 121 4.36 -9.41 -1.95
C THR A 121 4.28 -9.49 -0.44
N ARG A 122 3.14 -9.92 0.11
CA ARG A 122 2.89 -10.07 1.55
C ARG A 122 1.74 -11.04 1.83
N ASN A 123 1.88 -11.86 2.86
CA ASN A 123 0.91 -12.91 3.22
C ASN A 123 -0.07 -12.47 4.33
N VAL A 124 -0.65 -11.27 4.21
CA VAL A 124 -1.55 -10.69 5.23
C VAL A 124 -2.86 -10.15 4.62
N THR A 125 -3.94 -10.31 5.36
CA THR A 125 -5.25 -9.68 5.14
C THR A 125 -5.33 -8.45 6.02
N ALA A 126 -5.63 -7.29 5.45
CA ALA A 126 -5.88 -6.07 6.19
C ALA A 126 -7.38 -5.96 6.52
N VAL A 127 -7.72 -5.65 7.77
CA VAL A 127 -9.10 -5.59 8.25
C VAL A 127 -9.38 -4.27 8.95
N TRP A 128 -10.49 -3.65 8.58
CA TRP A 128 -11.12 -2.52 9.27
C TRP A 128 -12.47 -3.00 9.78
N LYS A 129 -12.82 -2.67 11.02
CA LYS A 129 -14.06 -3.15 11.66
C LYS A 129 -15.28 -2.31 11.33
N GLU A 130 -16.46 -2.92 11.43
CA GLU A 130 -17.72 -2.19 11.51
C GLU A 130 -17.62 -1.02 12.51
N GLY A 131 -18.14 0.15 12.13
CA GLY A 131 -18.05 1.38 12.92
C GLY A 131 -16.76 2.18 12.74
N SER A 132 -15.70 1.63 12.15
CA SER A 132 -14.48 2.40 11.83
C SER A 132 -14.73 3.42 10.72
N THR A 133 -14.20 4.64 10.87
CA THR A 133 -14.16 5.64 9.78
C THR A 133 -13.00 5.32 8.84
N VAL A 134 -13.30 5.06 7.58
CA VAL A 134 -12.31 4.84 6.52
C VAL A 134 -12.17 6.08 5.64
N TYR A 135 -10.95 6.29 5.16
CA TYR A 135 -10.59 7.31 4.16
C TYR A 135 -10.22 6.59 2.87
N GLU A 136 -10.83 6.98 1.75
CA GLU A 136 -10.80 6.22 0.51
C GLU A 136 -10.49 7.12 -0.68
N LEU A 137 -9.57 6.66 -1.53
CA LEU A 137 -9.34 7.17 -2.87
C LEU A 137 -10.08 6.28 -3.87
N VAL A 138 -10.89 6.87 -4.74
CA VAL A 138 -11.56 6.18 -5.84
C VAL A 138 -10.87 6.59 -7.14
N ALA A 139 -10.43 5.59 -7.91
CA ALA A 139 -9.79 5.79 -9.21
C ALA A 139 -10.76 6.39 -10.25
N PRO A 140 -10.26 7.07 -11.30
CA PRO A 140 -11.08 7.54 -12.41
C PRO A 140 -11.98 6.46 -12.99
N ASN A 141 -13.22 6.83 -13.32
CA ASN A 141 -14.28 5.93 -13.76
C ASN A 141 -14.62 4.79 -12.77
N CYS A 142 -14.29 4.96 -11.49
CA CYS A 142 -14.62 4.01 -10.42
C CYS A 142 -14.05 2.60 -10.62
N GLN A 143 -12.93 2.49 -11.33
CA GLN A 143 -12.29 1.21 -11.66
C GLN A 143 -11.71 0.48 -10.45
N ARG A 144 -11.44 1.20 -9.34
CA ARG A 144 -10.84 0.65 -8.13
C ARG A 144 -11.04 1.58 -6.93
N ILE A 145 -11.17 1.03 -5.73
CA ILE A 145 -11.11 1.76 -4.47
C ILE A 145 -9.75 1.48 -3.82
N TYR A 146 -9.21 2.47 -3.11
CA TYR A 146 -8.06 2.27 -2.24
C TYR A 146 -8.35 2.87 -0.86
N THR A 147 -8.41 2.03 0.16
CA THR A 147 -8.65 2.46 1.56
C THR A 147 -7.34 2.75 2.26
N MET A 148 -7.26 3.87 2.96
CA MET A 148 -6.07 4.29 3.69
C MET A 148 -5.70 3.23 4.73
N GLN A 149 -4.50 2.67 4.56
CA GLN A 149 -3.92 1.65 5.40
C GLN A 149 -3.06 2.29 6.50
N SER A 150 -2.31 3.33 6.14
CA SER A 150 -1.47 4.07 7.09
C SER A 150 -1.32 5.54 6.73
N PHE A 151 -1.47 6.38 7.73
CA PHE A 151 -1.22 7.82 7.67
C PHE A 151 0.27 8.13 7.93
N MET A 152 0.84 9.11 7.25
CA MET A 152 2.24 9.51 7.37
C MET A 152 2.41 10.64 8.40
N ILE A 153 3.21 10.42 9.46
CA ILE A 153 3.49 11.42 10.50
C ILE A 153 4.80 12.17 10.23
N GLY A 154 5.82 11.52 9.64
CA GLY A 154 7.07 12.22 9.30
C GLY A 154 8.27 11.31 9.14
N ARG A 155 9.38 11.87 8.65
CA ARG A 155 10.63 11.16 8.35
C ARG A 155 11.85 12.04 8.68
N PRO A 156 13.08 11.49 8.73
CA PRO A 156 14.29 12.30 8.84
C PRO A 156 14.31 13.42 7.79
N GLY A 157 14.56 14.65 8.24
CA GLY A 157 14.62 15.85 7.39
C GLY A 157 13.29 16.45 6.95
N ASP A 158 12.14 15.82 7.22
CA ASP A 158 10.83 16.25 6.70
C ASP A 158 9.70 15.87 7.69
N TRP A 159 9.25 16.88 8.44
CA TRP A 159 8.51 16.73 9.69
C TRP A 159 7.07 17.23 9.57
N TYR A 160 6.13 16.35 9.23
CA TYR A 160 4.70 16.64 9.20
C TYR A 160 4.05 16.49 10.59
N VAL A 161 4.43 17.33 11.55
CA VAL A 161 3.88 17.27 12.93
C VAL A 161 2.42 17.75 12.96
N TYR A 162 1.53 16.82 12.60
CA TYR A 162 0.10 16.84 12.86
C TYR A 162 -0.30 15.41 13.28
N GLY A 163 0.17 14.99 14.46
CA GLY A 163 -0.12 13.67 15.05
C GLY A 163 -1.16 13.77 16.16
N GLY A 164 -2.39 13.38 15.86
CA GLY A 164 -3.51 13.29 16.80
C GLY A 164 -4.79 12.89 16.06
N ASP A 165 -5.77 12.34 16.78
CA ASP A 165 -7.12 12.07 16.26
C ASP A 165 -7.74 13.28 15.53
N GLY A 166 -7.43 14.48 15.99
CA GLY A 166 -7.83 15.72 15.35
C GLY A 166 -7.28 15.95 13.94
N SER A 167 -6.13 15.41 13.53
CA SER A 167 -5.46 15.83 12.28
C SER A 167 -5.93 15.13 11.00
N LEU A 168 -6.34 13.86 11.10
CA LEU A 168 -6.80 13.05 9.95
C LEU A 168 -7.98 13.68 9.19
N PRO A 169 -8.99 14.27 9.85
CA PRO A 169 -10.02 15.07 9.18
C PRO A 169 -9.50 16.26 8.34
N TYR A 170 -8.32 16.83 8.66
CA TYR A 170 -7.81 18.03 7.98
C TYR A 170 -7.11 17.76 6.64
N LEU A 171 -6.88 16.48 6.26
CA LEU A 171 -6.28 16.15 4.96
C LEU A 171 -7.12 16.66 3.77
N PHE A 172 -8.45 16.64 3.93
CA PHE A 172 -9.38 17.11 2.91
C PHE A 172 -9.81 18.58 3.11
N VAL A 173 -10.04 19.00 4.35
CA VAL A 173 -10.73 20.28 4.68
C VAL A 173 -9.98 21.53 4.17
N ASN A 174 -8.66 21.46 3.97
CA ASN A 174 -7.84 22.58 3.50
C ASN A 174 -7.21 22.38 2.10
N GLY A 175 -7.54 21.31 1.37
CA GLY A 175 -7.05 21.09 -0.01
C GLY A 175 -5.57 20.70 -0.14
N ASN A 176 -5.01 19.97 0.83
CA ASN A 176 -3.59 19.59 0.85
C ASN A 176 -3.24 18.32 0.06
N ILE A 177 -4.23 17.55 -0.40
CA ILE A 177 -4.03 16.35 -1.23
C ILE A 177 -4.28 16.69 -2.71
N SER A 178 -3.23 16.66 -3.53
CA SER A 178 -3.30 17.06 -4.94
C SER A 178 -3.78 15.89 -5.81
N LEU A 179 -5.09 15.66 -5.80
CA LEU A 179 -5.72 14.59 -6.59
C LEU A 179 -5.51 14.80 -8.11
N PRO A 180 -5.05 13.78 -8.86
CA PRO A 180 -5.04 13.83 -10.31
C PRO A 180 -6.48 13.84 -10.89
N ASP A 181 -6.62 14.31 -12.13
CA ASP A 181 -7.91 14.40 -12.81
C ASP A 181 -8.74 13.11 -12.72
N GLY A 182 -10.00 13.25 -12.30
CA GLY A 182 -10.95 12.15 -12.19
C GLY A 182 -10.85 11.30 -10.92
N TRP A 183 -9.85 11.50 -10.05
CA TRP A 183 -9.82 10.86 -8.73
C TRP A 183 -10.79 11.53 -7.76
N ILE A 184 -11.37 10.73 -6.87
CA ILE A 184 -12.24 11.21 -5.78
C ILE A 184 -11.63 10.79 -4.45
N TYR A 185 -11.51 11.73 -3.51
CA TYR A 185 -11.27 11.42 -2.10
C TYR A 185 -12.60 11.46 -1.35
N ARG A 186 -12.85 10.46 -0.49
CA ARG A 186 -14.00 10.42 0.41
C ARG A 186 -13.62 9.86 1.77
N ASN A 187 -14.51 10.04 2.74
CA ASN A 187 -14.54 9.23 3.95
C ASN A 187 -15.95 8.68 4.18
N ARG A 188 -16.05 7.59 4.93
CA ARG A 188 -17.32 6.99 5.38
C ARG A 188 -17.09 6.16 6.63
N THR A 189 -18.14 5.98 7.44
CA THR A 189 -18.16 4.95 8.47
C THR A 189 -18.51 3.61 7.84
N LEU A 190 -17.87 2.53 8.31
CA LEU A 190 -18.16 1.17 7.85
C LEU A 190 -19.44 0.62 8.49
N GLU A 191 -20.37 0.13 7.66
CA GLU A 191 -21.57 -0.60 8.09
C GLU A 191 -21.32 -2.11 8.28
N ALA A 192 -20.14 -2.60 7.91
CA ALA A 192 -19.66 -3.97 8.10
C ALA A 192 -18.12 -4.01 7.99
N ASP A 193 -17.48 -5.05 8.51
CA ASP A 193 -16.03 -5.28 8.38
C ASP A 193 -15.57 -5.19 6.91
N LEU A 194 -14.62 -4.29 6.63
CA LEU A 194 -13.90 -4.24 5.35
C LEU A 194 -12.66 -5.13 5.45
N VAL A 195 -12.63 -6.17 4.61
CA VAL A 195 -11.58 -7.19 4.60
C VAL A 195 -10.86 -7.17 3.26
N ILE A 196 -9.66 -6.58 3.21
CA ILE A 196 -8.84 -6.51 2.00
C ILE A 196 -7.82 -7.65 2.02
N LYS A 197 -8.00 -8.60 1.11
CA LYS A 197 -7.13 -9.77 0.93
C LYS A 197 -6.16 -9.53 -0.24
N GLY A 198 -4.89 -9.90 -0.06
CA GLY A 198 -3.99 -10.09 -1.19
C GLY A 198 -4.47 -11.23 -2.09
N VAL A 199 -4.27 -11.09 -3.40
CA VAL A 199 -4.57 -12.11 -4.42
C VAL A 199 -3.25 -12.76 -4.81
N ASN A 200 -3.20 -14.10 -4.77
CA ASN A 200 -1.95 -14.87 -5.01
C ASN A 200 -0.76 -14.36 -4.17
N GLY A 201 -1.00 -13.97 -2.90
CA GLY A 201 0.02 -13.42 -1.99
C GLY A 201 0.54 -12.02 -2.36
N THR A 202 -0.13 -11.33 -3.29
CA THR A 202 0.19 -9.96 -3.71
C THR A 202 -0.91 -9.00 -3.29
N SER A 203 -0.55 -7.86 -2.69
CA SER A 203 -1.47 -6.76 -2.39
C SER A 203 -1.21 -5.56 -3.29
N ALA A 204 -2.28 -4.97 -3.81
CA ALA A 204 -2.25 -3.65 -4.43
C ALA A 204 -2.08 -2.55 -3.38
N VAL A 205 -1.08 -1.69 -3.55
CA VAL A 205 -0.79 -0.56 -2.67
C VAL A 205 -0.45 0.68 -3.50
N LEU A 206 -0.96 1.86 -3.13
CA LEU A 206 -0.44 3.14 -3.64
C LEU A 206 0.03 4.05 -2.51
N GLN A 207 0.73 5.12 -2.88
CA GLN A 207 0.95 6.29 -2.03
C GLN A 207 0.37 7.56 -2.67
N ASP A 208 -0.10 8.50 -1.87
CA ASP A 208 -0.45 9.87 -2.32
C ASP A 208 0.78 10.81 -2.27
N ASP A 209 0.59 12.09 -2.59
CA ASP A 209 1.63 13.13 -2.54
C ASP A 209 2.12 13.42 -1.12
N LEU A 210 1.32 13.13 -0.10
CA LEU A 210 1.67 13.18 1.32
C LEU A 210 2.29 11.87 1.85
N ARG A 211 2.50 10.87 0.97
CA ARG A 211 3.02 9.52 1.26
C ARG A 211 2.17 8.68 2.21
N ASN A 212 0.88 8.99 2.39
CA ASN A 212 -0.05 8.06 3.01
C ASN A 212 -0.16 6.80 2.15
N SER A 213 -0.31 5.64 2.77
CA SER A 213 -0.37 4.35 2.08
C SER A 213 -1.79 3.82 2.07
N TYR A 214 -2.26 3.33 0.92
CA TYR A 214 -3.63 2.85 0.72
C TYR A 214 -3.62 1.43 0.13
N SER A 215 -4.49 0.54 0.61
CA SER A 215 -4.69 -0.81 0.07
C SER A 215 -5.82 -0.83 -0.95
N GLY A 216 -5.55 -1.37 -2.14
CA GLY A 216 -6.51 -1.48 -3.23
C GLY A 216 -7.49 -2.63 -3.08
N HIS A 217 -8.76 -2.41 -3.43
CA HIS A 217 -9.83 -3.40 -3.41
C HIS A 217 -10.95 -3.08 -4.40
N ASP A 218 -11.69 -4.12 -4.75
CA ASP A 218 -12.75 -4.11 -5.78
C ASP A 218 -14.15 -4.21 -5.16
N MET A 219 -14.37 -3.65 -3.97
CA MET A 219 -15.72 -3.63 -3.40
C MET A 219 -16.67 -2.81 -4.29
N PRO A 220 -17.93 -3.25 -4.43
CA PRO A 220 -18.91 -2.54 -5.26
C PRO A 220 -19.13 -1.12 -4.75
N LEU A 221 -18.99 -0.16 -5.67
CA LEU A 221 -19.25 1.24 -5.41
C LEU A 221 -20.74 1.55 -5.60
N ASP A 222 -21.31 2.28 -4.65
CA ASP A 222 -22.65 2.87 -4.80
C ASP A 222 -22.69 3.80 -6.02
N ALA A 223 -23.75 3.65 -6.82
CA ALA A 223 -24.12 4.51 -7.93
C ALA A 223 -24.15 6.01 -7.55
N SER A 224 -24.41 6.35 -6.29
CA SER A 224 -24.36 7.74 -5.79
C SER A 224 -22.97 8.38 -5.91
N ILE A 225 -21.90 7.58 -5.82
CA ILE A 225 -20.50 8.01 -5.97
C ILE A 225 -20.00 7.74 -7.40
N CYS A 226 -20.62 6.80 -8.10
CA CYS A 226 -20.24 6.35 -9.43
C CYS A 226 -21.45 6.33 -10.39
N PRO A 227 -21.94 7.50 -10.86
CA PRO A 227 -23.17 7.57 -11.65
C PRO A 227 -23.13 6.74 -12.95
N HIS A 228 -21.93 6.47 -13.47
CA HIS A 228 -21.72 5.70 -14.69
C HIS A 228 -21.72 4.17 -14.49
N THR A 229 -21.53 3.66 -13.27
CA THR A 229 -21.56 2.20 -13.00
C THR A 229 -22.98 1.69 -12.69
N ALA A 230 -23.93 2.60 -12.46
CA ALA A 230 -25.33 2.32 -12.10
C ALA A 230 -26.12 1.45 -13.11
N GLY A 231 -25.59 1.23 -14.31
CA GLY A 231 -26.22 0.45 -15.39
C GLY A 231 -25.54 -0.89 -15.72
N GLN A 232 -24.55 -1.35 -14.93
CA GLN A 232 -23.80 -2.59 -15.22
C GLN A 232 -24.04 -3.75 -14.24
N GLN A 233 -25.01 -3.65 -13.32
CA GLN A 233 -25.42 -4.79 -12.50
C GLN A 233 -26.54 -5.61 -13.18
N SER A 234 -26.29 -6.93 -13.26
CA SER A 234 -27.21 -8.02 -13.63
C SER A 234 -27.93 -7.94 -14.98
N THR A 235 -27.37 -8.61 -15.99
CA THR A 235 -28.13 -9.33 -17.03
C THR A 235 -27.59 -10.74 -17.22
N ASP A 236 -27.43 -11.48 -16.12
CA ASP A 236 -27.24 -12.94 -16.11
C ASP A 236 -28.52 -13.59 -15.56
N GLU A 237 -29.64 -13.39 -16.27
CA GLU A 237 -30.79 -14.29 -16.14
C GLU A 237 -30.70 -15.37 -17.23
N GLU A 238 -30.83 -16.59 -16.75
CA GLU A 238 -30.80 -17.86 -17.47
C GLU A 238 -31.83 -17.92 -18.61
N SER A 239 -31.36 -18.10 -19.85
CA SER A 239 -32.22 -18.48 -20.98
C SER A 239 -31.66 -19.69 -21.72
N ASP A 240 -31.95 -20.87 -21.20
CA ASP A 240 -31.85 -22.13 -21.93
C ASP A 240 -32.84 -22.12 -23.11
N ILE A 241 -32.34 -22.25 -24.35
CA ILE A 241 -33.11 -22.67 -25.53
C ILE A 241 -32.15 -23.31 -26.54
N SER A 242 -32.48 -24.54 -26.94
CA SER A 242 -31.80 -25.31 -27.98
C SER A 242 -32.00 -24.72 -29.38
N GLY A 243 -30.96 -24.67 -30.22
CA GLY A 243 -31.11 -24.31 -31.64
C GLY A 243 -29.85 -24.46 -32.49
N SER A 244 -29.75 -25.53 -33.28
CA SER A 244 -28.66 -25.73 -34.25
C SER A 244 -28.83 -24.81 -35.47
N THR A 245 -27.75 -24.21 -35.99
CA THR A 245 -27.29 -24.40 -37.39
C THR A 245 -25.94 -23.75 -37.67
N SER A 246 -25.19 -24.32 -38.61
CA SER A 246 -23.88 -23.84 -39.09
C SER A 246 -24.03 -22.86 -40.26
N VAL A 247 -23.23 -21.78 -40.30
CA VAL A 247 -22.68 -21.21 -41.54
C VAL A 247 -21.24 -20.75 -41.32
N ALA A 248 -20.33 -21.10 -42.23
CA ALA A 248 -18.93 -20.68 -42.21
C ALA A 248 -18.71 -19.36 -42.98
N GLY A 249 -17.82 -18.47 -42.49
CA GLY A 249 -17.47 -17.19 -43.11
C GLY A 249 -15.99 -16.85 -42.98
N LYS A 250 -15.28 -16.76 -44.12
CA LYS A 250 -13.82 -16.60 -44.26
C LYS A 250 -13.29 -15.15 -44.13
N MET A 251 -11.98 -15.07 -43.81
CA MET A 251 -10.97 -13.99 -44.11
C MET A 251 -11.03 -12.70 -43.23
N VAL A 252 -9.94 -11.92 -43.02
CA VAL A 252 -8.54 -11.96 -43.55
C VAL A 252 -7.47 -11.49 -42.51
N ASN A 253 -6.18 -11.59 -42.87
CA ASN A 253 -4.98 -11.17 -42.11
C ASN A 253 -4.84 -9.67 -41.79
N SER A 254 -4.11 -9.33 -40.70
CA SER A 254 -2.79 -8.65 -40.69
C SER A 254 -2.45 -8.17 -39.26
N ILE A 255 -1.47 -8.73 -38.55
CA ILE A 255 -0.06 -8.28 -38.48
C ILE A 255 0.11 -6.75 -38.48
N ILE A 256 0.63 -6.19 -37.38
CA ILE A 256 1.84 -5.34 -37.32
C ILE A 256 2.39 -5.32 -35.88
N THR A 257 3.70 -5.56 -35.77
CA THR A 257 4.50 -5.48 -34.53
C THR A 257 5.04 -4.06 -34.35
N SER A 258 5.11 -3.53 -33.12
CA SER A 258 6.15 -2.57 -32.71
C SER A 258 6.25 -2.46 -31.18
N ILE A 259 7.49 -2.51 -30.68
CA ILE A 259 7.90 -2.32 -29.27
C ILE A 259 9.07 -1.32 -29.32
N VAL A 260 9.34 -0.60 -28.21
CA VAL A 260 10.45 0.36 -27.99
C VAL A 260 10.37 1.63 -28.88
N ILE A 261 10.79 2.86 -28.55
CA ILE A 261 11.65 3.45 -27.49
C ILE A 261 11.13 4.86 -27.16
N VAL A 262 10.99 5.27 -25.89
CA VAL A 262 11.40 6.61 -25.38
C VAL A 262 11.78 6.49 -23.90
N LEU A 263 13.05 6.70 -23.57
CA LEU A 263 13.54 6.86 -22.20
C LEU A 263 14.73 7.82 -22.25
N MET A 264 14.50 9.11 -21.97
CA MET A 264 15.57 10.11 -21.86
C MET A 264 15.08 11.40 -21.20
N PHE A 265 15.94 11.98 -20.34
CA PHE A 265 15.71 13.18 -19.50
C PHE A 265 14.65 12.95 -18.40
N PHE A 266 14.87 13.30 -17.13
CA PHE A 266 15.73 14.34 -16.58
C PHE A 266 16.63 13.85 -15.42
N PHE A 267 17.88 14.34 -15.40
CA PHE A 267 18.69 14.52 -14.19
C PHE A 267 19.26 15.95 -14.26
N LEU A 268 18.86 16.80 -13.33
CA LEU A 268 19.49 18.05 -12.90
C LEU A 268 18.78 18.53 -11.62
#